data_AF-V5HCI0-F1
#
_entry.id   AF-V5HCI0-F1
#
_cell.length_a   1.000
_cell.length_b   1.000
_cell.length_c   1.000
_cell.angle_alpha   90.00
_cell.angle_beta   90.00
_cell.angle_gamma   90.00
#
_symmetry.space_group_name_H-M   'P 1'
#
loop_
_entity.id
_entity.type
_entity.pdbx_description
1 polymer ?
#
loop_
_entity_poly.entity_id
_entity_poly.type
_entity_poly.pdbx_seq_one_letter_code
_entity_poly.pdbx_strand_id
1 'polypeptide(L)'
;MDGSSKPYCGAVLVTPWFVLTAAHCTRGRIAVDLRVAYGLQTINERTLAERQEHVAVVKEIHQHEKFKDIVHGDDISMLQLETPLLMDRQPVPPICTPQLSQLDRSTVVNTTGVVAGWGRTKYNGESSSDLREVSLPIVSNQVCSKVFEGVVEITDGMICAGDITGKKERLSGRLRRPPHVVLERL
;
A
#
# COMPACT_ATOMS: atom_id res chain seq x y z
N MET A 1 19.59 -2.89 18.35
CA MET A 1 18.44 -3.61 17.78
C MET A 1 18.97 -4.58 16.74
N ASP A 2 18.65 -5.86 16.91
CA ASP A 2 19.02 -6.94 15.99
C ASP A 2 18.42 -6.67 14.60
N GLY A 3 19.25 -6.71 13.56
CA GLY A 3 18.89 -6.36 12.18
C GLY A 3 18.10 -7.45 11.46
N SER A 4 17.10 -8.04 12.12
CA SER A 4 16.29 -9.17 11.65
C SER A 4 14.82 -8.82 11.38
N SER A 5 14.40 -7.56 11.54
CA SER A 5 13.01 -7.16 11.28
C SER A 5 12.68 -7.14 9.78
N LYS A 6 11.84 -8.07 9.33
CA LYS A 6 11.31 -8.08 7.96
C LYS A 6 10.26 -6.96 7.78
N PRO A 7 10.23 -6.25 6.64
CA PRO A 7 9.12 -5.36 6.32
C PRO A 7 7.79 -6.12 6.34
N TYR A 8 6.77 -5.56 6.98
CA TYR A 8 5.46 -6.20 7.13
C TYR A 8 4.31 -5.40 6.49
N CYS A 9 4.51 -4.11 6.23
CA CYS A 9 3.55 -3.23 5.56
C CYS A 9 4.24 -2.29 4.57
N GLY A 10 3.48 -1.80 3.60
CA GLY A 10 3.88 -0.72 2.70
C GLY A 10 3.50 0.65 3.22
N ALA A 11 4.11 1.68 2.66
CA ALA A 11 3.80 3.08 2.95
C ALA A 11 4.28 3.97 1.80
N VAL A 12 3.79 5.20 1.74
CA VAL A 12 4.16 6.18 0.72
C VAL A 12 4.51 7.54 1.33
N LEU A 13 5.58 8.16 0.86
CA LEU A 13 6.01 9.49 1.30
C LEU A 13 5.09 10.55 0.69
N VAL A 14 4.45 11.39 1.52
CA VAL A 14 3.57 12.49 1.05
C VAL A 14 4.18 13.87 1.26
N THR A 15 5.11 13.99 2.20
CA THR A 15 6.02 15.13 2.37
C THR A 15 7.36 14.60 2.88
N PRO A 16 8.45 15.38 2.92
CA PRO A 16 9.71 14.89 3.48
C PRO A 16 9.62 14.37 4.92
N TRP A 17 8.60 14.75 5.71
CA TRP A 17 8.41 14.32 7.10
C TRP A 17 7.24 13.38 7.33
N PHE A 18 6.35 13.20 6.34
CA PHE A 18 5.10 12.49 6.55
C PHE A 18 4.95 11.34 5.56
N VAL A 19 4.68 10.17 6.13
CA VAL A 19 4.52 8.91 5.41
C VAL A 19 3.12 8.38 5.65
N LEU A 20 2.36 8.16 4.58
CA LEU A 20 1.02 7.62 4.61
C LEU A 20 1.06 6.08 4.58
N THR A 21 0.28 5.43 5.44
CA THR A 21 0.13 3.98 5.49
C THR A 21 -1.29 3.61 5.91
N ALA A 22 -1.58 2.32 5.95
CA ALA A 22 -2.87 1.83 6.42
C ALA A 22 -2.94 1.83 7.95
N ALA A 23 -4.11 2.13 8.50
CA ALA A 23 -4.35 2.12 9.94
C ALA A 23 -4.11 0.75 10.60
N HIS A 24 -4.46 -0.33 9.90
CA HIS A 24 -4.23 -1.67 10.43
C HIS A 24 -2.73 -2.00 10.58
N CYS A 25 -1.83 -1.29 9.89
CA CYS A 25 -0.38 -1.46 10.01
C CYS A 25 0.18 -0.86 11.31
N THR A 26 -0.51 0.13 11.88
CA THR A 26 -0.10 0.90 13.06
C THR A 26 -0.94 0.59 14.30
N ARG A 27 -2.07 -0.13 14.14
CA ARG A 27 -2.98 -0.50 15.22
C ARG A 27 -2.26 -1.15 16.41
N GLY A 28 -2.36 -0.52 17.58
CA GLY A 28 -1.76 -1.02 18.81
C GLY A 28 -0.24 -0.98 18.84
N ARG A 29 0.38 -0.12 18.02
CA ARG A 29 1.82 0.17 18.03
C ARG A 29 2.07 1.55 18.60
N ILE A 30 3.26 1.74 19.16
CA ILE A 30 3.80 3.05 19.52
C ILE A 30 4.95 3.42 18.57
N ALA A 31 5.27 4.71 18.46
CA ALA A 31 6.25 5.21 17.48
C ALA A 31 7.60 4.47 17.53
N VAL A 32 8.08 4.12 18.72
CA VAL A 32 9.35 3.40 18.91
C VAL A 32 9.35 1.99 18.31
N ASP A 33 8.18 1.36 18.13
CA ASP A 33 8.03 0.04 17.49
C ASP A 33 8.23 0.10 15.97
N LEU A 34 8.13 1.28 15.38
CA LEU A 34 8.04 1.47 13.93
C LEU A 34 9.29 2.13 13.36
N ARG A 35 9.66 1.68 12.17
CA ARG A 35 10.72 2.26 11.34
C ARG A 35 10.24 2.28 9.90
N VAL A 36 10.64 3.31 9.16
CA VAL A 36 10.34 3.42 7.73
C VAL A 36 11.60 3.14 6.95
N ALA A 37 11.62 2.03 6.22
CA ALA A 37 12.68 1.73 5.27
C ALA A 37 12.36 2.36 3.90
N TYR A 38 13.34 2.93 3.22
CA TYR A 38 13.15 3.64 1.95
C TYR A 38 14.31 3.42 0.97
N GLY A 39 14.14 3.76 -0.31
CA GLY A 39 15.23 3.64 -1.29
C GLY A 39 15.69 2.20 -1.54
N LEU A 40 14.84 1.22 -1.25
CA LEU A 40 15.14 -0.19 -1.44
C LEU A 40 14.65 -0.65 -2.81
N GLN A 41 15.46 -1.46 -3.49
CA GLN A 41 15.04 -2.28 -4.63
C GLN A 41 14.87 -3.74 -4.20
N THR A 42 15.77 -4.24 -3.35
CA THR A 42 15.75 -5.62 -2.82
C THR A 42 15.79 -5.61 -1.30
N ILE A 43 14.92 -6.38 -0.64
CA ILE A 43 14.76 -6.39 0.83
C ILE A 43 15.68 -7.38 1.57
N ASN A 44 16.27 -8.36 0.88
CA ASN A 44 17.05 -9.44 1.50
C ASN A 44 18.58 -9.30 1.33
N GLU A 45 19.06 -8.38 0.50
CA GLU A 45 20.46 -8.31 0.06
C GLU A 45 21.16 -7.04 0.57
N ARG A 46 21.20 -6.83 1.89
CA ARG A 46 21.95 -5.69 2.45
C ARG A 46 22.80 -6.10 3.64
N THR A 47 23.92 -5.42 3.81
CA THR A 47 24.69 -5.40 5.05
C THR A 47 23.91 -4.66 6.14
N LEU A 48 24.27 -4.84 7.41
CA LEU A 48 23.66 -4.09 8.52
C LEU A 48 23.81 -2.57 8.33
N ALA A 49 24.95 -2.11 7.81
CA ALA A 49 25.23 -0.70 7.56
C ALA A 49 24.30 -0.10 6.48
N GLU A 50 24.14 -0.78 5.34
CA GLU A 50 23.26 -0.32 4.25
C GLU A 50 21.78 -0.34 4.65
N ARG A 51 21.39 -1.23 5.56
CA ARG A 51 20.05 -1.22 6.17
C ARG A 51 19.84 -0.02 7.07
N GLN A 52 20.88 0.44 7.75
CA GLN A 52 20.76 1.52 8.74
C GLN A 52 20.74 2.91 8.09
N GLU A 53 21.39 3.08 6.93
CA GLU A 53 21.37 4.31 6.15
C GLU A 53 19.98 4.63 5.55
N HIS A 54 19.19 3.60 5.28
CA HIS A 54 17.90 3.70 4.58
C HIS A 54 16.71 3.51 5.52
N VAL A 55 16.87 3.81 6.81
CA VAL A 55 15.84 3.65 7.84
C VAL A 55 15.61 4.96 8.58
N ALA A 56 14.39 5.49 8.46
CA ALA A 56 13.93 6.64 9.20
C ALA A 56 13.24 6.25 10.52
N VAL A 57 13.44 7.07 11.55
CA VAL A 57 12.78 6.94 12.85
C VAL A 57 11.41 7.60 12.81
N VAL A 58 10.40 6.88 13.29
CA VAL A 58 9.05 7.41 13.48
C VAL A 58 9.02 8.19 14.80
N LYS A 59 8.60 9.45 14.72
CA LYS A 59 8.39 10.35 15.86
C LYS A 59 7.01 10.14 16.47
N GLU A 60 5.99 10.10 15.62
CA GLU A 60 4.59 10.06 16.05
C GLU A 60 3.72 9.30 15.05
N ILE A 61 2.67 8.65 15.55
CA ILE A 61 1.66 7.94 14.76
C ILE A 61 0.36 8.74 14.87
N HIS A 62 -0.09 9.28 13.74
CA HIS A 62 -1.35 10.00 13.59
C HIS A 62 -2.38 9.04 12.99
N GLN A 63 -3.05 8.31 13.87
CA GLN A 63 -4.08 7.34 13.51
C GLN A 63 -5.40 8.05 13.21
N HIS A 64 -6.08 7.71 12.11
CA HIS A 64 -7.40 8.28 11.85
C HIS A 64 -8.41 7.96 12.96
N GLU A 65 -9.06 8.98 13.51
CA GLU A 65 -9.89 8.88 14.73
C GLU A 65 -11.08 7.93 14.59
N LYS A 66 -11.58 7.75 13.35
CA LYS A 66 -12.72 6.87 13.07
C LYS A 66 -12.32 5.42 12.79
N PHE A 67 -11.03 5.12 12.67
CA PHE A 67 -10.58 3.74 12.44
C PHE A 67 -10.92 2.86 13.64
N LYS A 68 -11.73 1.83 13.40
CA LYS A 68 -12.09 0.82 14.42
C LYS A 68 -11.45 -0.52 14.14
N ASP A 69 -11.57 -0.96 12.90
CA ASP A 69 -10.96 -2.16 12.33
C ASP A 69 -11.04 -2.09 10.80
N ILE A 70 -10.45 -3.08 10.14
CA ILE A 70 -10.40 -3.14 8.67
C ILE A 70 -11.79 -3.19 8.02
N VAL A 71 -12.80 -3.75 8.70
CA VAL A 71 -14.15 -3.96 8.14
C VAL A 71 -14.93 -2.66 8.09
N HIS A 72 -14.75 -1.79 9.08
CA HIS A 72 -15.48 -0.52 9.19
C HIS A 72 -14.86 0.65 8.40
N GLY A 73 -13.73 0.44 7.72
CA GLY A 73 -13.09 1.44 6.87
C GLY A 73 -12.23 2.44 7.66
N ASP A 74 -12.03 3.63 7.06
CA ASP A 74 -11.12 4.67 7.57
C ASP A 74 -9.71 4.12 7.84
N ASP A 75 -9.24 3.21 6.98
CA ASP A 75 -8.01 2.43 7.15
C ASP A 75 -6.76 3.23 6.77
N ILE A 76 -6.63 4.42 7.37
CA ILE A 76 -5.58 5.39 7.06
C ILE A 76 -4.85 5.83 8.34
N SER A 77 -3.53 5.92 8.24
CA SER A 77 -2.66 6.46 9.29
C SER A 77 -1.52 7.24 8.66
N MET A 78 -1.09 8.29 9.33
CA MET A 78 0.09 9.05 8.96
C MET A 78 1.20 8.83 9.99
N LEU A 79 2.40 8.56 9.52
CA LEU A 79 3.61 8.50 10.34
C LEU A 79 4.37 9.81 10.17
N GLN A 80 4.63 10.49 11.28
CA GLN A 80 5.54 11.62 11.32
C GLN A 80 6.95 11.11 11.58
N LEU A 81 7.91 11.51 10.76
CA LEU A 81 9.32 11.17 10.90
C LEU A 81 10.03 12.17 11.81
N GLU A 82 11.04 11.69 12.55
CA GLU A 82 11.88 12.53 13.43
C GLU A 82 12.69 13.55 12.62
N THR A 83 13.18 13.14 11.45
CA THR A 83 13.97 13.95 10.51
C THR A 83 13.39 13.80 9.10
N PRO A 84 13.60 14.78 8.20
CA PRO A 84 13.17 14.63 6.83
C PRO A 84 13.87 13.43 6.19
N LEU A 85 13.17 12.75 5.28
CA LEU A 85 13.68 11.62 4.54
C LEU A 85 14.60 12.13 3.41
N LEU A 86 15.91 11.86 3.56
CA LEU A 86 16.95 12.32 2.64
C LEU A 86 17.63 11.14 1.95
N MET A 87 17.96 11.32 0.67
CA MET A 87 18.80 10.43 -0.13
C MET A 87 19.87 11.28 -0.80
N ASP A 88 21.14 10.91 -0.68
CA ASP A 88 22.27 11.70 -1.19
C ASP A 88 22.24 13.18 -0.76
N ARG A 89 21.82 13.42 0.49
CA ARG A 89 21.64 14.75 1.10
C ARG A 89 20.56 15.63 0.45
N GLN A 90 19.71 15.06 -0.39
CA GLN A 90 18.55 15.73 -1.00
C GLN A 90 17.25 15.14 -0.45
N PRO A 91 16.18 15.93 -0.30
CA PRO A 91 14.86 15.40 0.04
C PRO A 91 14.38 14.38 -1.00
N VAL A 92 13.90 13.23 -0.54
CA VAL A 92 13.27 12.27 -1.44
C VAL A 92 11.94 12.84 -1.94
N PRO A 93 11.64 12.75 -3.25
CA PRO A 93 10.39 13.27 -3.79
C PRO A 93 9.16 12.56 -3.20
N PRO A 94 8.17 13.29 -2.67
CA PRO A 94 6.91 12.70 -2.24
C PRO A 94 6.01 12.36 -3.44
N ILE A 95 5.01 11.52 -3.21
CA ILE A 95 3.92 11.30 -4.16
C ILE A 95 2.99 12.52 -4.19
N CYS A 96 2.40 12.78 -5.36
CA CYS A 96 1.30 13.73 -5.47
C CYS A 96 0.06 13.20 -4.75
N THR A 97 -0.66 14.07 -4.03
CA THR A 97 -1.98 13.76 -3.47
C THR A 97 -3.06 14.49 -4.27
N PRO A 98 -4.23 13.85 -4.49
CA PRO A 98 -5.33 14.49 -5.20
C PRO A 98 -5.89 15.66 -4.37
N GLN A 99 -6.22 16.77 -5.03
CA GLN A 99 -6.96 17.86 -4.36
C GLN A 99 -8.41 17.44 -4.14
N LEU A 100 -9.05 17.92 -3.06
CA LEU A 100 -10.45 17.61 -2.76
C LEU A 100 -11.40 17.90 -3.93
N SER A 101 -11.14 18.96 -4.69
CA SER A 101 -11.90 19.33 -5.89
C SER A 101 -11.76 18.36 -7.06
N GLN A 102 -10.76 17.47 -7.02
CA GLN A 102 -10.46 16.46 -8.03
C GLN A 102 -10.91 15.06 -7.59
N LEU A 103 -11.48 14.92 -6.39
CA LEU A 103 -11.95 13.64 -5.83
C LEU A 103 -13.32 13.25 -6.38
N ASP A 104 -13.44 13.14 -7.71
CA ASP A 104 -14.55 12.39 -8.30
C ASP A 104 -14.04 11.01 -8.70
N ARG A 105 -14.38 9.99 -7.91
CA ARG A 105 -13.96 8.59 -8.17
C ARG A 105 -14.46 8.08 -9.52
N SER A 106 -15.56 8.62 -10.04
CA SER A 106 -16.06 8.22 -11.35
C SER A 106 -15.09 8.59 -12.48
N THR A 107 -14.24 9.60 -12.28
CA THR A 107 -13.23 10.04 -13.26
C THR A 107 -12.06 9.06 -13.40
N VAL A 108 -11.81 8.23 -12.38
CA VAL A 108 -10.72 7.24 -12.41
C VAL A 108 -11.22 5.85 -12.82
N VAL A 109 -12.52 5.60 -12.89
CA VAL A 109 -13.06 4.31 -13.36
C VAL A 109 -12.66 4.07 -14.82
N ASN A 110 -12.28 2.83 -15.14
CA ASN A 110 -11.73 2.41 -16.43
C ASN A 110 -10.38 3.02 -16.81
N THR A 111 -9.75 3.81 -15.92
CA THR A 111 -8.35 4.19 -16.05
C THR A 111 -7.45 3.09 -15.47
N THR A 112 -6.14 3.22 -15.65
CA THR A 112 -5.16 2.24 -15.17
C THR A 112 -4.47 2.77 -13.92
N GLY A 113 -4.57 2.04 -12.82
CA GLY A 113 -3.77 2.24 -11.61
C GLY A 113 -2.50 1.38 -11.63
N VAL A 114 -1.50 1.78 -10.85
CA VAL A 114 -0.26 1.01 -10.65
C VAL A 114 -0.14 0.65 -9.17
N VAL A 115 0.08 -0.63 -8.90
CA VAL A 115 0.38 -1.14 -7.56
C VAL A 115 1.84 -1.58 -7.55
N ALA A 116 2.64 -1.05 -6.63
CA ALA A 116 4.05 -1.37 -6.48
C ALA A 116 4.38 -1.86 -5.07
N GLY A 117 5.29 -2.83 -4.95
CA GLY A 117 5.76 -3.34 -3.67
C GLY A 117 6.45 -4.70 -3.75
N TRP A 118 6.72 -5.27 -2.57
CA TRP A 118 7.37 -6.57 -2.38
C TRP A 118 6.37 -7.69 -2.03
N GLY A 119 5.10 -7.50 -2.36
CA GLY A 119 4.03 -8.43 -2.03
C GLY A 119 4.17 -9.81 -2.68
N ARG A 120 3.23 -10.70 -2.37
CA ARG A 120 3.16 -12.04 -2.96
C ARG A 120 2.90 -11.96 -4.46
N THR A 121 3.69 -12.67 -5.25
CA THR A 121 3.53 -12.72 -6.73
C THR A 121 2.56 -13.82 -7.19
N LYS A 122 2.19 -14.72 -6.29
CA LYS A 122 1.26 -15.83 -6.53
C LYS A 122 0.35 -16.01 -5.31
N TYR A 123 -0.87 -16.48 -5.53
CA TYR A 123 -1.77 -16.87 -4.44
C TYR A 123 -1.10 -17.92 -3.54
N ASN A 124 -1.12 -17.68 -2.23
CA ASN A 124 -0.39 -18.48 -1.22
C ASN A 124 1.12 -18.65 -1.48
N GLY A 125 1.72 -17.80 -2.32
CA GLY A 125 3.16 -17.78 -2.56
C GLY A 125 3.92 -16.95 -1.55
N GLU A 126 5.23 -16.92 -1.69
CA GLU A 126 6.11 -16.06 -0.91
C GLU A 126 6.11 -14.61 -1.44
N SER A 127 6.45 -13.68 -0.55
CA SER A 127 6.71 -12.28 -0.91
C SER A 127 7.95 -12.17 -1.79
N SER A 128 7.95 -11.20 -2.71
CA SER A 128 9.09 -10.93 -3.58
C SER A 128 10.23 -10.30 -2.79
N SER A 129 11.48 -10.74 -3.03
CA SER A 129 12.67 -10.03 -2.54
C SER A 129 12.88 -8.71 -3.26
N ASP A 130 12.53 -8.66 -4.54
CA ASP A 130 12.70 -7.50 -5.40
C ASP A 130 11.41 -6.70 -5.52
N LEU A 131 11.54 -5.38 -5.67
CA LEU A 131 10.43 -4.48 -5.89
C LEU A 131 9.79 -4.83 -7.23
N ARG A 132 8.46 -4.95 -7.24
CA ARG A 132 7.69 -5.22 -8.46
C ARG A 132 6.53 -4.25 -8.56
N GLU A 133 6.03 -4.10 -9.76
CA GLU A 133 4.82 -3.34 -10.04
C GLU A 133 3.87 -4.12 -10.95
N VAL A 134 2.59 -3.75 -10.89
CA VAL A 134 1.57 -4.24 -11.80
C VAL A 134 0.58 -3.14 -12.13
N SER A 135 0.26 -3.00 -13.41
CA SER A 135 -0.79 -2.12 -13.89
C SER A 135 -2.14 -2.85 -13.90
N LEU A 136 -3.15 -2.26 -13.26
CA LEU A 136 -4.49 -2.83 -13.11
C LEU A 136 -5.56 -1.80 -13.52
N PRO A 137 -6.62 -2.21 -14.22
CA PRO A 137 -7.72 -1.31 -14.52
C PRO A 137 -8.53 -1.03 -13.24
N ILE A 138 -8.87 0.23 -13.00
CA ILE A 138 -9.76 0.63 -11.91
C ILE A 138 -11.20 0.29 -12.33
N VAL A 139 -11.94 -0.36 -11.43
CA VAL A 139 -13.32 -0.79 -11.65
C VAL A 139 -14.26 -0.06 -10.70
N SER A 140 -15.50 0.14 -11.11
CA SER A 140 -16.49 0.80 -10.25
C SER A 140 -16.82 -0.05 -9.02
N ASN A 141 -17.13 0.61 -7.90
CA ASN A 141 -17.54 -0.05 -6.67
C ASN A 141 -18.80 -0.91 -6.87
N GLN A 142 -19.70 -0.52 -7.77
CA GLN A 142 -20.88 -1.32 -8.11
C GLN A 142 -20.49 -2.69 -8.70
N VAL A 143 -19.52 -2.72 -9.60
CA VAL A 143 -19.06 -3.99 -10.18
C VAL A 143 -18.25 -4.79 -9.15
N CYS A 144 -17.41 -4.10 -8.39
CA CYS A 144 -16.62 -4.71 -7.32
C CYS A 144 -17.49 -5.38 -6.24
N SER A 145 -18.59 -4.74 -5.84
CA SER A 145 -19.53 -5.25 -4.84
C SER A 145 -20.12 -6.61 -5.24
N LYS A 146 -20.36 -6.83 -6.54
CA LYS A 146 -20.85 -8.12 -7.04
C LYS A 146 -19.79 -9.22 -6.98
N VAL A 147 -18.51 -8.86 -7.16
CA VAL A 147 -17.39 -9.81 -7.06
C VAL A 147 -17.15 -10.22 -5.61
N PHE A 148 -17.33 -9.29 -4.67
CA PHE A 148 -17.09 -9.50 -3.23
C PHE A 148 -18.38 -9.77 -2.42
N GLU A 149 -19.48 -10.08 -3.09
CA GLU A 149 -20.77 -10.34 -2.45
C GLU A 149 -20.64 -11.48 -1.42
N GLY A 150 -21.11 -11.25 -0.19
CA GLY A 150 -21.01 -12.20 0.92
C GLY A 150 -19.60 -12.35 1.52
N VAL A 151 -18.60 -11.63 1.02
CA VAL A 151 -17.21 -11.64 1.54
C VAL A 151 -16.90 -10.34 2.27
N VAL A 152 -17.14 -9.19 1.63
CA VAL A 152 -16.95 -7.88 2.23
C VAL A 152 -17.87 -6.84 1.59
N GLU A 153 -18.41 -5.95 2.42
CA GLU A 153 -19.13 -4.77 1.96
C GLU A 153 -18.14 -3.74 1.39
N ILE A 154 -18.40 -3.29 0.16
CA ILE A 154 -17.60 -2.27 -0.52
C ILE A 154 -18.22 -0.91 -0.25
N THR A 155 -17.45 -0.02 0.39
CA THR A 155 -17.89 1.34 0.76
C THR A 155 -17.31 2.39 -0.20
N ASP A 156 -17.84 3.61 -0.16
CA ASP A 156 -17.37 4.73 -0.99
C ASP A 156 -15.93 5.16 -0.68
N GLY A 157 -15.40 4.80 0.49
CA GLY A 157 -14.00 5.00 0.86
C GLY A 157 -13.02 4.11 0.07
N MET A 158 -13.50 3.02 -0.53
CA MET A 158 -12.64 2.01 -1.18
C MET A 158 -12.50 2.20 -2.70
N ILE A 159 -11.34 1.87 -3.26
CA ILE A 159 -11.10 1.76 -4.71
C ILE A 159 -10.82 0.29 -5.03
N CYS A 160 -11.44 -0.19 -6.10
CA CYS A 160 -11.17 -1.52 -6.63
C CYS A 160 -10.40 -1.42 -7.94
N ALA A 161 -9.36 -2.24 -8.10
CA ALA A 161 -8.62 -2.34 -9.34
C ALA A 161 -8.33 -3.80 -9.67
N GLY A 162 -8.63 -4.25 -10.89
CA GLY A 162 -8.39 -5.64 -11.29
C GLY A 162 -9.11 -6.05 -12.58
N ASP A 163 -8.59 -7.10 -13.22
CA ASP A 163 -9.23 -7.67 -14.41
C ASP A 163 -10.43 -8.54 -14.00
N ILE A 164 -11.58 -7.89 -13.88
CA ILE A 164 -12.89 -8.51 -13.64
C ILE A 164 -13.44 -9.28 -14.85
N THR A 165 -12.87 -9.09 -16.04
CA THR A 165 -13.35 -9.73 -17.29
C THR A 165 -12.66 -11.05 -17.59
N GLY A 166 -11.61 -11.39 -16.84
CA GLY A 166 -10.80 -12.60 -17.06
C GLY A 166 -10.09 -12.62 -18.43
N LYS A 167 -9.94 -11.47 -19.11
CA LYS A 167 -9.31 -11.41 -20.44
C LYS A 167 -7.83 -11.78 -20.39
N LYS A 168 -7.12 -11.43 -19.30
CA LYS A 168 -5.74 -11.88 -19.08
C LYS A 168 -5.66 -13.38 -18.76
N GLU A 169 -6.68 -13.93 -18.08
CA GLU A 169 -6.74 -15.37 -17.74
C GLU A 169 -7.15 -16.26 -18.91
N ARG A 170 -7.90 -15.74 -19.90
CA ARG A 170 -8.21 -16.45 -21.16
C ARG A 170 -6.96 -16.82 -21.96
N LEU A 171 -5.86 -16.10 -21.78
CA LEU A 171 -4.57 -16.39 -22.41
C LEU A 171 -3.72 -17.41 -21.62
N SER A 172 -4.10 -17.75 -20.37
CA SER A 172 -3.33 -18.66 -19.52
C SER A 172 -4.06 -19.94 -19.10
N GLY A 173 -5.29 -20.17 -19.54
CA GLY A 173 -5.97 -21.47 -19.46
C GLY A 173 -6.20 -22.03 -18.05
N ARG A 174 -6.37 -21.20 -17.01
CA ARG A 174 -6.68 -21.66 -15.65
C ARG A 174 -8.09 -21.22 -15.23
N LEU A 175 -8.98 -22.20 -15.13
CA LEU A 175 -10.34 -22.06 -14.61
C LEU A 175 -10.31 -21.96 -13.07
N ARG A 176 -11.15 -21.08 -12.50
CA ARG A 176 -11.45 -20.88 -11.06
C ARG A 176 -10.46 -20.07 -10.22
N ARG A 177 -10.23 -18.80 -10.56
CA ARG A 177 -9.62 -17.83 -9.62
C ARG A 177 -10.58 -16.66 -9.40
N PRO A 178 -10.69 -16.10 -8.18
CA PRO A 178 -11.25 -14.77 -8.07
C PRO A 178 -10.37 -13.84 -8.92
N PRO A 179 -10.97 -12.90 -9.68
CA PRO A 179 -10.21 -11.96 -10.49
C PRO A 179 -9.12 -11.31 -9.61
N HIS A 180 -7.96 -10.99 -10.21
CA HIS A 180 -6.89 -10.25 -9.54
C HIS A 180 -7.36 -8.84 -9.22
N VAL A 181 -8.23 -8.71 -8.22
CA VAL A 181 -8.79 -7.45 -7.75
C VAL A 181 -8.06 -7.09 -6.47
N VAL A 182 -7.28 -6.03 -6.57
CA VAL A 182 -6.72 -5.34 -5.42
C VAL A 182 -7.79 -4.37 -4.93
N LEU A 183 -8.13 -4.51 -3.65
CA LEU A 183 -8.98 -3.59 -2.92
C LEU A 183 -8.05 -2.72 -2.08
N GLU A 184 -7.91 -1.45 -2.45
CA GLU A 184 -7.24 -0.48 -1.59
C GLU A 184 -8.29 0.19 -0.70
N ARG A 185 -8.10 0.03 0.61
CA ARG A 185 -8.86 0.72 1.66
C ARG A 185 -7.97 1.87 2.11
N LEU A 186 -8.39 3.09 1.78
CA LEU A 186 -7.90 4.32 2.42
C LEU A 186 -8.98 4.76 3.40
#